data_AF-A0A1J4KPU4-F1
#
_entry.id   AF-A0A1J4KPU4-F1
#
_cell.length_a   1.000
_cell.length_b   1.000
_cell.length_c   1.000
_cell.angle_alpha   90.00
_cell.angle_beta   90.00
_cell.angle_gamma   90.00
#
_symmetry.space_group_name_H-M   'P 1'
#
loop_
_entity.id
_entity.type
_entity.pdbx_description
1 polymer ?
#
loop_
_entity_poly.entity_id
_entity_poly.type
_entity_poly.pdbx_seq_one_letter_code
_entity_poly.pdbx_strand_id
1 'polypeptide(L)'
;MLLAFIFIHSIQSLNRRDRHRHEEDIVNKVTLLDSKENDDKNYKVLNDDQEVKEKLKPLQENVSNRDENKDNLIPIDKFDEKESDNFCKLNHTRVVDDKCVCEEGYISTDPYLYGCWKCEQTCHQNAICVSPGKCECLLSFKGDGVEVCTENPPTIIHYSPSYCYAGKYCSILVNYSYHTNYSEYSFCRFNDYVVKSEDPDGYSFRCNFPTYFTGKAKFSISFDSNVWSKEDYYVTVIGMPSISLEQVIVLFMLLMLLVALGRVAYLKWRESHKFGQMPKHKTFLKARKQAKAETNAPLV
;
A
#
# COMPACT_ATOMS: atom_id res chain seq x y z
N MET A 1 -15.62 -21.02 -38.26
CA MET A 1 -14.31 -20.38 -38.47
C MET A 1 -14.42 -18.86 -38.67
N LEU A 2 -15.22 -18.36 -39.62
CA LEU A 2 -15.34 -16.91 -39.85
C LEU A 2 -15.80 -16.11 -38.60
N LEU A 3 -16.78 -16.63 -37.84
CA LEU A 3 -17.23 -16.00 -36.60
C LEU A 3 -16.18 -15.99 -35.48
N ALA A 4 -15.31 -17.01 -35.43
CA ALA A 4 -14.20 -17.04 -34.48
C ALA A 4 -13.13 -16.00 -34.83
N PHE A 5 -12.85 -15.81 -36.13
CA PHE A 5 -11.97 -14.74 -36.60
C PHE A 5 -12.53 -13.35 -36.29
N ILE A 6 -13.83 -13.12 -36.48
CA ILE A 6 -14.47 -11.84 -36.15
C ILE A 6 -14.40 -11.59 -34.63
N PHE A 7 -14.59 -12.62 -33.80
CA PHE A 7 -14.49 -12.51 -32.34
C PHE A 7 -13.05 -12.23 -31.88
N ILE A 8 -12.05 -12.92 -32.43
CA ILE A 8 -10.63 -12.69 -32.12
C ILE A 8 -10.19 -11.28 -32.54
N HIS A 9 -10.61 -10.82 -33.72
CA HIS A 9 -10.28 -9.48 -34.20
C HIS A 9 -10.97 -8.38 -33.37
N SER A 10 -12.18 -8.65 -32.89
CA SER A 10 -12.93 -7.73 -32.01
C SER A 10 -12.26 -7.61 -30.65
N ILE A 11 -11.82 -8.73 -30.05
CA ILE A 11 -11.09 -8.76 -28.76
C ILE A 11 -9.73 -8.07 -28.89
N GLN A 12 -8.99 -8.30 -29.98
CA GLN A 12 -7.73 -7.60 -30.23
C GLN A 12 -7.92 -6.09 -30.43
N SER A 13 -9.02 -5.65 -31.06
CA SER A 13 -9.32 -4.22 -31.25
C SER A 13 -9.72 -3.52 -29.95
N LEU A 14 -10.43 -4.22 -29.05
CA LEU A 14 -10.82 -3.70 -27.73
C LEU A 14 -9.58 -3.53 -26.84
N ASN A 15 -8.70 -4.53 -26.81
CA ASN A 15 -7.46 -4.48 -26.01
C ASN A 15 -6.49 -3.37 -26.51
N ARG A 16 -6.49 -3.06 -27.81
CA ARG A 16 -5.69 -1.93 -28.37
C ARG A 16 -6.27 -0.56 -28.02
N ARG A 17 -7.59 -0.43 -27.92
CA ARG A 17 -8.25 0.82 -27.51
C ARG A 17 -8.09 1.11 -26.03
N ASP A 18 -8.15 0.08 -25.18
CA ASP A 18 -8.00 0.27 -23.73
C ASP A 18 -6.56 0.63 -23.35
N ARG A 19 -5.56 0.11 -24.09
CA ARG A 19 -4.15 0.47 -23.85
C ARG A 19 -3.84 1.94 -24.18
N HIS A 20 -4.39 2.48 -25.27
CA HIS A 20 -4.22 3.90 -25.61
C HIS A 20 -4.99 4.84 -24.67
N ARG A 21 -6.19 4.45 -24.24
CA ARG A 21 -6.97 5.28 -23.29
C ARG A 21 -6.31 5.35 -21.91
N HIS A 22 -5.62 4.28 -21.50
CA HIS A 22 -4.90 4.26 -20.22
C HIS A 22 -3.61 5.09 -20.23
N GLU A 23 -2.91 5.20 -21.37
CA GLU A 23 -1.74 6.08 -21.51
C GLU A 23 -2.13 7.58 -21.49
N GLU A 24 -3.24 7.96 -22.12
CA GLU A 24 -3.73 9.35 -22.10
C GLU A 24 -4.25 9.78 -20.71
N ASP A 25 -4.89 8.88 -19.96
CA ASP A 25 -5.32 9.16 -18.59
C ASP A 25 -4.16 9.31 -17.60
N ILE A 26 -3.03 8.62 -17.82
CA ILE A 26 -1.83 8.75 -16.97
C ILE A 26 -1.13 10.09 -17.23
N VAL A 27 -0.97 10.48 -18.49
CA VAL A 27 -0.34 11.77 -18.85
C VAL A 27 -1.17 12.94 -18.32
N ASN A 28 -2.51 12.89 -18.45
CA ASN A 28 -3.37 13.97 -17.96
C ASN A 28 -3.44 14.05 -16.42
N LYS A 29 -3.35 12.92 -15.70
CA LYS A 29 -3.29 12.93 -14.22
C LYS A 29 -1.98 13.49 -13.68
N VAL A 30 -0.86 13.27 -14.38
CA VAL A 30 0.44 13.82 -13.97
C VAL A 30 0.47 15.34 -14.13
N THR A 31 -0.15 15.91 -15.18
CA THR A 31 -0.28 17.37 -15.34
C THR A 31 -1.27 18.05 -14.39
N LEU A 32 -2.19 17.32 -13.77
CA LEU A 32 -3.19 17.89 -12.85
C LEU A 32 -2.78 17.85 -11.37
N LEU A 33 -1.75 17.09 -11.01
CA LEU A 33 -1.27 16.99 -9.63
C LEU A 33 -0.29 18.11 -9.25
N ASP A 34 0.21 18.89 -10.21
CA ASP A 34 1.03 20.10 -9.96
C ASP A 34 0.19 21.39 -9.74
N SER A 35 -1.14 21.30 -9.63
CA SER A 35 -2.00 22.50 -9.53
C SER A 35 -3.15 22.44 -8.51
N LYS A 36 -3.17 21.45 -7.61
CA LYS A 36 -4.15 21.43 -6.49
C LYS A 36 -3.50 20.99 -5.19
N GLU A 37 -2.70 21.90 -4.64
CA GLU A 37 -2.50 22.01 -3.21
C GLU A 37 -3.47 23.09 -2.70
N ASN A 38 -4.09 22.83 -1.55
CA ASN A 38 -5.22 23.55 -0.92
C ASN A 38 -6.62 23.20 -1.45
N ASP A 39 -7.27 22.25 -0.78
CA ASP A 39 -8.58 22.50 -0.16
C ASP A 39 -8.95 21.35 0.79
N ASP A 40 -9.23 21.73 2.04
CA ASP A 40 -9.76 20.94 3.16
C ASP A 40 -10.84 19.93 2.77
N LYS A 41 -10.70 18.64 3.17
CA LYS A 41 -11.86 17.78 3.51
C LYS A 41 -11.55 16.73 4.60
N ASN A 42 -12.08 17.06 5.77
CA ASN A 42 -12.67 16.20 6.80
C ASN A 42 -13.26 14.89 6.22
N TYR A 43 -12.61 13.74 6.48
CA TYR A 43 -13.09 12.42 6.08
C TYR A 43 -13.75 11.70 7.27
N LYS A 44 -15.05 11.46 7.11
CA LYS A 44 -15.90 10.69 8.01
C LYS A 44 -15.53 9.21 7.85
N VAL A 45 -15.01 8.60 8.92
CA VAL A 45 -14.68 7.17 8.98
C VAL A 45 -15.97 6.35 8.87
N LEU A 46 -16.08 5.55 7.79
CA LEU A 46 -17.09 4.51 7.66
C LEU A 46 -16.65 3.31 8.52
N ASN A 47 -17.46 3.00 9.53
CA ASN A 47 -17.39 1.76 10.28
C ASN A 47 -18.12 0.67 9.50
N ASP A 48 -17.39 -0.26 8.90
CA ASP A 48 -17.89 -1.59 8.55
C ASP A 48 -16.71 -2.57 8.66
N ASP A 49 -16.56 -3.16 9.85
CA ASP A 49 -15.85 -4.43 10.06
C ASP A 49 -16.29 -5.03 11.40
N GLN A 50 -17.41 -5.75 11.35
CA GLN A 50 -18.00 -6.44 12.50
C GLN A 50 -17.41 -7.84 12.74
N GLU A 51 -16.38 -8.26 11.99
CA GLU A 51 -15.83 -9.62 12.06
C GLU A 51 -14.49 -9.72 12.82
N VAL A 52 -13.87 -8.59 13.21
CA VAL A 52 -12.62 -8.58 13.99
C VAL A 52 -12.86 -8.53 15.51
N LYS A 53 -14.08 -8.22 15.96
CA LYS A 53 -14.42 -8.10 17.39
C LYS A 53 -14.52 -9.42 18.16
N GLU A 54 -14.50 -10.58 17.50
CA GLU A 54 -14.72 -11.86 18.19
C GLU A 54 -13.43 -12.60 18.60
N LYS A 55 -12.26 -12.19 18.10
CA LYS A 55 -10.97 -12.86 18.41
C LYS A 55 -10.07 -12.15 19.43
N LEU A 56 -10.49 -11.00 19.97
CA LEU A 56 -9.72 -10.23 20.97
C LEU A 56 -10.28 -10.31 22.40
N LYS A 57 -11.27 -11.17 22.66
CA LYS A 57 -11.96 -11.25 23.96
C LYS A 57 -11.16 -11.78 25.17
N PRO A 58 -10.04 -12.54 25.07
CA PRO A 58 -9.36 -12.98 26.30
C PRO A 58 -8.22 -12.08 26.81
N LEU A 59 -8.02 -10.86 26.30
CA LEU A 59 -6.98 -9.94 26.79
C LEU A 59 -7.49 -8.62 27.42
N GLN A 60 -8.82 -8.42 27.48
CA GLN A 60 -9.43 -7.20 28.05
C GLN A 60 -10.02 -7.37 29.45
N GLU A 61 -9.87 -8.53 30.10
CA GLU A 61 -10.46 -8.75 31.43
C GLU A 61 -9.56 -8.36 32.61
N ASN A 62 -8.34 -7.85 32.37
CA ASN A 62 -7.44 -7.36 33.43
C ASN A 62 -7.28 -5.83 33.50
N VAL A 63 -8.08 -5.05 32.76
CA VAL A 63 -7.99 -3.57 32.74
C VAL A 63 -9.33 -2.89 33.04
N SER A 64 -10.21 -3.53 33.81
CA SER A 64 -11.54 -2.98 34.16
C SER A 64 -11.77 -2.82 35.68
N ASN A 65 -10.72 -2.58 36.46
CA ASN A 65 -10.84 -2.22 37.89
C ASN A 65 -10.01 -0.98 38.22
N ARG A 66 -10.22 0.13 37.49
CA ARG A 66 -9.58 1.41 37.85
C ARG A 66 -10.37 2.66 37.45
N ASP A 67 -11.67 2.64 37.71
CA ASP A 67 -12.49 3.82 37.94
C ASP A 67 -13.19 3.51 39.28
N GLU A 68 -12.92 4.17 40.40
CA GLU A 68 -13.35 5.53 40.73
C GLU A 68 -12.39 6.11 41.79
N ASN A 69 -11.64 7.17 41.45
CA ASN A 69 -11.15 8.10 42.46
C ASN A 69 -11.08 9.49 41.83
N LYS A 70 -12.25 10.15 41.80
CA LYS A 70 -12.50 11.40 41.08
C LYS A 70 -12.40 12.65 41.96
N ASP A 71 -11.90 12.50 43.19
CA ASP A 71 -11.86 13.58 44.18
C ASP A 71 -10.43 13.77 44.71
N ASN A 72 -9.52 14.21 43.85
CA ASN A 72 -8.24 14.83 44.23
C ASN A 72 -7.72 15.68 43.06
N LEU A 73 -8.55 16.64 42.62
CA LEU A 73 -8.04 17.80 41.89
C LEU A 73 -7.24 18.63 42.88
N ILE A 74 -5.93 18.39 42.91
CA ILE A 74 -4.96 19.28 43.56
C ILE A 74 -5.21 20.67 42.95
N PRO A 75 -5.52 21.70 43.76
CA PRO A 75 -5.57 23.06 43.27
C PRO A 75 -4.26 23.35 42.55
N ILE A 76 -4.32 23.78 41.29
CA ILE A 76 -3.17 24.38 40.61
C ILE A 76 -2.99 25.74 41.29
N ASP A 77 -2.48 25.70 42.51
CA ASP A 77 -2.02 26.85 43.25
C ASP A 77 -0.85 27.42 42.45
N LYS A 78 -1.07 28.67 42.03
CA LYS A 78 -0.08 29.70 41.71
C LYS A 78 1.36 29.17 41.77
N PHE A 79 1.89 28.80 40.61
CA PHE A 79 3.33 28.73 40.44
C PHE A 79 3.88 30.12 40.71
N ASP A 80 4.40 30.31 41.92
CA ASP A 80 5.11 31.52 42.29
C ASP A 80 6.27 31.71 41.31
N GLU A 81 6.16 32.80 40.55
CA GLU A 81 7.03 33.29 39.49
C GLU A 81 8.38 33.81 40.03
N LYS A 82 8.94 33.13 41.04
CA LYS A 82 10.16 33.56 41.76
C LYS A 82 11.12 32.41 41.99
N GLU A 83 11.70 31.94 40.89
CA GLU A 83 13.05 31.39 40.92
C GLU A 83 13.74 31.69 39.57
N SER A 84 13.92 32.98 39.26
CA SER A 84 14.71 33.45 38.13
C SER A 84 16.22 33.40 38.46
N ASP A 85 16.70 32.28 39.01
CA ASP A 85 18.10 32.19 39.44
C ASP A 85 18.86 31.12 38.65
N ASN A 86 19.56 31.66 37.64
CA ASN A 86 20.51 31.04 36.71
C ASN A 86 19.90 30.21 35.57
N PHE A 87 19.42 30.93 34.54
CA PHE A 87 19.02 30.38 33.24
C PHE A 87 20.19 29.75 32.44
N CYS A 88 21.45 30.07 32.78
CA CYS A 88 22.66 29.58 32.11
C CYS A 88 23.64 28.99 33.13
N LYS A 89 23.37 27.78 33.63
CA LYS A 89 24.23 27.09 34.62
C LYS A 89 25.39 26.32 34.00
N LEU A 90 25.45 26.22 32.67
CA LEU A 90 26.46 25.42 31.98
C LEU A 90 27.80 26.16 31.86
N ASN A 91 28.87 25.40 31.72
CA ASN A 91 30.23 25.93 31.71
C ASN A 91 30.42 26.97 30.59
N HIS A 92 31.08 28.08 30.94
CA HIS A 92 31.45 29.17 30.03
C HIS A 92 30.27 29.81 29.30
N THR A 93 29.10 29.82 29.94
CA THR A 93 27.91 30.53 29.47
C THR A 93 27.65 31.76 30.33
N ARG A 94 27.13 32.83 29.71
CA ARG A 94 26.64 34.03 30.39
C ARG A 94 25.30 34.46 29.80
N VAL A 95 24.48 35.15 30.59
CA VAL A 95 23.22 35.71 30.13
C VAL A 95 23.48 37.06 29.44
N VAL A 96 23.01 37.22 28.21
CA VAL A 96 22.95 38.50 27.50
C VAL A 96 21.57 38.60 26.85
N ASP A 97 20.80 39.64 27.19
CA ASP A 97 19.44 39.86 26.69
C ASP A 97 18.53 38.63 26.84
N ASP A 98 18.52 38.03 28.04
CA ASP A 98 17.77 36.82 28.38
C ASP A 98 18.10 35.57 27.53
N LYS A 99 19.26 35.56 26.87
CA LYS A 99 19.77 34.40 26.13
C LYS A 99 21.12 33.95 26.68
N CYS A 100 21.34 32.64 26.71
CA CYS A 100 22.65 32.07 27.02
C CYS A 100 23.58 32.27 25.83
N VAL A 101 24.69 32.97 26.06
CA VAL A 101 25.77 33.17 25.08
C VAL A 101 27.08 32.67 25.65
N CYS A 102 28.00 32.27 24.79
CA CYS A 102 29.33 31.84 25.22
C CYS A 102 30.18 33.01 25.71
N GLU A 103 31.07 32.73 26.68
CA GLU A 103 32.19 33.61 27.03
C GLU A 103 33.14 33.79 25.83
N GLU A 104 33.95 34.85 25.86
CA GLU A 104 34.87 35.16 24.77
C GLU A 104 35.89 34.03 24.55
N GLY A 105 35.99 33.54 23.30
CA GLY A 105 36.88 32.46 22.92
C GLY A 105 36.32 31.04 23.12
N TYR A 106 35.07 30.90 23.59
CA TYR A 106 34.34 29.65 23.66
C TYR A 106 33.27 29.58 22.57
N ILE A 107 32.98 28.37 22.09
CA ILE A 107 31.99 28.14 21.03
C ILE A 107 31.00 27.05 21.44
N SER A 108 29.77 27.18 20.95
CA SER A 108 28.72 26.17 21.05
C SER A 108 27.62 26.46 20.05
N THR A 109 26.97 25.40 19.58
CA THR A 109 25.78 25.49 18.72
C THR A 109 24.53 25.79 19.55
N ASP A 110 24.49 25.27 20.77
CA ASP A 110 23.44 25.53 21.75
C ASP A 110 24.06 25.62 23.15
N PRO A 111 24.38 26.86 23.60
CA PRO A 111 24.91 27.11 24.93
C PRO A 111 23.99 26.63 26.06
N TYR A 112 22.69 26.52 25.81
CA TYR A 112 21.70 26.13 26.82
C TYR A 112 21.67 24.62 27.05
N LEU A 113 21.83 23.82 25.97
CA LEU A 113 21.85 22.35 26.07
C LEU A 113 23.23 21.77 26.37
N TYR A 114 24.29 22.34 25.78
CA TYR A 114 25.63 21.72 25.77
C TYR A 114 26.69 22.51 26.54
N GLY A 115 26.40 23.76 26.92
CA GLY A 115 27.40 24.69 27.44
C GLY A 115 28.34 25.16 26.34
N CYS A 116 29.38 25.88 26.71
CA CYS A 116 30.37 26.38 25.77
C CYS A 116 31.76 25.81 26.04
N TRP A 117 32.45 25.43 24.98
CA TRP A 117 33.74 24.76 25.05
C TRP A 117 34.74 25.40 24.10
N LYS A 118 36.02 25.32 24.46
CA LYS A 118 37.11 25.74 23.58
C LYS A 118 37.68 24.48 22.94
N CYS A 119 37.42 24.31 21.65
CA CYS A 119 37.94 23.15 20.93
C CYS A 119 39.43 23.30 20.61
N GLU A 120 40.16 22.19 20.70
CA GLU A 120 41.59 22.14 20.35
C GLU A 120 41.82 22.43 18.86
N GLN A 121 40.84 22.07 18.03
CA GLN A 121 40.86 22.19 16.57
C GLN A 121 39.54 22.80 16.08
N THR A 122 39.54 23.38 14.88
CA THR A 122 38.31 23.87 14.25
C THR A 122 37.45 22.68 13.84
N CYS A 123 36.24 22.57 14.39
CA CYS A 123 35.33 21.48 14.07
C CYS A 123 34.80 21.58 12.63
N HIS A 124 34.49 20.42 12.05
CA HIS A 124 33.79 20.34 10.77
C HIS A 124 32.45 21.08 10.84
N GLN A 125 31.93 21.56 9.71
CA GLN A 125 30.65 22.28 9.64
C GLN A 125 29.43 21.47 10.16
N ASN A 126 29.54 20.14 10.14
CA ASN A 126 28.52 19.20 10.63
C ASN A 126 28.94 18.54 11.96
N ALA A 127 29.80 19.21 12.72
CA ALA A 127 30.25 18.81 14.04
C ALA A 127 30.03 19.93 15.06
N ILE A 128 30.00 19.54 16.33
CA ILE A 128 29.83 20.43 17.47
C ILE A 128 30.98 20.25 18.44
N CYS A 129 31.33 21.32 19.14
CA CYS A 129 32.36 21.29 20.17
C CYS A 129 31.75 20.80 21.49
N VAL A 130 32.11 19.60 21.92
CA VAL A 130 31.64 18.99 23.17
C VAL A 130 32.74 18.97 24.22
N SER A 131 32.34 18.83 25.49
CA SER A 131 33.27 18.69 26.61
C SER A 131 34.23 17.50 26.43
N PRO A 132 35.54 17.64 26.69
CA PRO A 132 36.25 18.81 27.22
C PRO A 132 36.94 19.68 26.16
N GLY A 133 36.36 19.83 24.96
CA GLY A 133 36.96 20.55 23.82
C GLY A 133 37.22 19.66 22.60
N LYS A 134 36.43 18.60 22.43
CA LYS A 134 36.51 17.68 21.28
C LYS A 134 35.41 17.99 20.28
N CYS A 135 35.71 17.81 19.01
CA CYS A 135 34.71 17.89 17.96
C CYS A 135 33.99 16.55 17.82
N GLU A 136 32.66 16.55 17.88
CA GLU A 136 31.82 15.39 17.61
C GLU A 136 30.85 15.70 16.48
N CYS A 137 30.69 14.78 15.53
CA CYS A 137 29.70 14.95 14.47
C CYS A 137 28.29 15.06 15.07
N LEU A 138 27.43 15.85 14.42
CA LEU A 138 26.00 15.90 14.74
C LEU A 138 25.39 14.49 14.64
N LEU A 139 24.29 14.25 15.37
CA LEU A 139 23.62 12.94 15.49
C LEU A 139 23.39 12.19 14.16
N SER A 140 23.15 12.92 13.08
CA SER A 140 22.89 12.41 11.72
C SER A 140 24.15 12.13 10.90
N PHE A 141 25.33 12.36 11.48
CA PHE A 141 26.62 12.32 10.82
C PHE A 141 27.58 11.41 11.59
N LYS A 142 28.58 10.89 10.88
CA LYS A 142 29.63 10.02 11.41
C LYS A 142 30.97 10.40 10.81
N GLY A 143 32.00 10.39 11.66
CA GLY A 143 33.38 10.67 11.27
C GLY A 143 34.23 11.08 12.48
N ASP A 144 35.25 11.90 12.26
CA ASP A 144 36.21 12.32 13.28
C ASP A 144 35.86 13.66 13.95
N GLY A 145 34.85 14.37 13.44
CA GLY A 145 34.43 15.67 13.97
C GLY A 145 35.25 16.87 13.48
N VAL A 146 36.41 16.64 12.88
CA VAL A 146 37.36 17.70 12.48
C VAL A 146 37.42 17.83 10.97
N GLU A 147 37.88 16.79 10.28
CA GLU A 147 38.04 16.80 8.83
C GLU A 147 36.84 16.16 8.13
N VAL A 148 36.21 15.18 8.77
CA VAL A 148 35.18 14.35 8.16
C VAL A 148 33.99 14.22 9.10
N CYS A 149 32.83 14.69 8.64
CA CYS A 149 31.53 14.26 9.14
C CYS A 149 30.62 13.95 7.95
N THR A 150 30.51 12.67 7.64
CA THR A 150 29.65 12.15 6.56
C THR A 150 28.28 11.77 7.08
N GLU A 151 27.24 11.97 6.29
CA GLU A 151 25.89 11.57 6.68
C GLU A 151 25.82 10.06 6.98
N ASN A 152 25.22 9.73 8.10
CA ASN A 152 25.03 8.36 8.54
C ASN A 152 23.75 7.81 7.89
N PRO A 153 23.80 6.78 7.04
CA PRO A 153 22.58 6.26 6.42
C PRO A 153 21.65 5.64 7.46
N PRO A 154 20.32 5.69 7.25
CA PRO A 154 19.38 5.04 8.14
C PRO A 154 19.51 3.52 8.08
N THR A 155 19.23 2.86 9.20
CA THR A 155 19.25 1.39 9.29
C THR A 155 17.83 0.87 9.43
N ILE A 156 17.43 -0.11 8.60
CA ILE A 156 16.12 -0.76 8.73
C ILE A 156 16.21 -1.82 9.83
N ILE A 157 15.38 -1.69 10.86
CA ILE A 157 15.29 -2.69 11.94
C ILE A 157 14.38 -3.83 11.49
N HIS A 158 13.21 -3.48 10.95
CA HIS A 158 12.19 -4.44 10.54
C HIS A 158 11.29 -3.83 9.46
N TYR A 159 10.73 -4.65 8.57
CA TYR A 159 9.72 -4.21 7.60
C TYR A 159 8.68 -5.31 7.37
N SER A 160 7.44 -4.91 7.12
CA SER A 160 6.33 -5.83 6.83
C SER A 160 5.25 -5.18 5.97
N PRO A 161 4.70 -5.87 4.97
CA PRO A 161 5.00 -7.25 4.59
C PRO A 161 6.27 -7.39 3.75
N SER A 162 6.87 -8.58 3.70
CA SER A 162 8.01 -8.91 2.82
C SER A 162 7.58 -9.33 1.40
N TYR A 163 6.27 -9.49 1.18
CA TYR A 163 5.68 -9.80 -0.10
C TYR A 163 4.40 -9.02 -0.36
N CYS A 164 4.13 -8.77 -1.64
CA CYS A 164 2.94 -8.10 -2.13
C CYS A 164 2.31 -8.93 -3.26
N TYR A 165 1.04 -8.69 -3.59
CA TYR A 165 0.40 -9.30 -4.76
C TYR A 165 0.33 -8.28 -5.91
N ALA A 166 0.68 -8.70 -7.12
CA ALA A 166 0.63 -7.83 -8.29
C ALA A 166 -0.79 -7.29 -8.53
N GLY A 167 -0.91 -6.01 -8.87
CA GLY A 167 -2.20 -5.35 -9.11
C GLY A 167 -3.04 -5.10 -7.86
N LYS A 168 -2.53 -5.37 -6.65
CA LYS A 168 -3.17 -5.01 -5.38
C LYS A 168 -2.39 -3.89 -4.69
N TYR A 169 -3.11 -3.03 -3.98
CA TYR A 169 -2.48 -2.06 -3.09
C TYR A 169 -1.67 -2.79 -2.02
N CYS A 170 -0.43 -2.37 -1.83
CA CYS A 170 0.46 -2.92 -0.82
C CYS A 170 1.20 -1.77 -0.15
N SER A 171 1.12 -1.70 1.18
CA SER A 171 1.78 -0.68 1.99
C SER A 171 2.72 -1.39 2.95
N ILE A 172 4.00 -1.02 2.92
CA ILE A 172 5.05 -1.63 3.73
C ILE A 172 5.31 -0.73 4.93
N LEU A 173 5.04 -1.26 6.12
CA LEU A 173 5.42 -0.65 7.38
C LEU A 173 6.91 -0.90 7.62
N VAL A 174 7.67 0.15 7.87
CA VAL A 174 9.11 0.11 8.11
C VAL A 174 9.39 0.64 9.49
N ASN A 175 10.09 -0.13 10.30
CA ASN A 175 10.69 0.32 11.55
C ASN A 175 12.19 0.52 11.31
N TYR A 176 12.72 1.66 11.74
CA TYR A 176 14.09 2.07 11.46
C TYR A 176 14.80 2.61 12.70
N SER A 177 16.13 2.65 12.62
CA SER A 177 16.99 3.38 13.56
C SER A 177 17.64 4.51 12.79
N TYR A 178 17.35 5.75 13.20
CA TYR A 178 17.96 6.95 12.63
C TYR A 178 18.03 8.04 13.68
N HIS A 179 19.24 8.48 14.00
CA HIS A 179 19.48 9.51 15.02
C HIS A 179 19.36 10.90 14.38
N THR A 180 18.13 11.37 14.15
CA THR A 180 17.92 12.75 13.70
C THR A 180 16.77 13.41 14.41
N ASN A 181 16.87 14.73 14.52
CA ASN A 181 15.75 15.57 14.86
C ASN A 181 14.87 15.64 13.60
N TYR A 182 13.98 14.64 13.46
CA TYR A 182 12.85 14.54 12.53
C TYR A 182 12.98 15.33 11.21
N SER A 183 13.32 14.67 10.10
CA SER A 183 12.92 15.24 8.80
C SER A 183 11.41 15.06 8.64
N GLU A 184 10.75 16.06 8.07
CA GLU A 184 9.31 16.00 7.75
C GLU A 184 9.00 14.91 6.69
N TYR A 185 10.02 14.45 5.98
CA TYR A 185 9.89 13.56 4.84
C TYR A 185 10.79 12.34 4.97
N SER A 186 10.24 11.20 4.56
CA SER A 186 10.99 9.97 4.32
C SER A 186 10.61 9.39 2.96
N PHE A 187 11.53 8.60 2.42
CA PHE A 187 11.47 8.03 1.08
C PHE A 187 11.80 6.54 1.12
N CYS A 188 11.09 5.78 0.32
CA CYS A 188 11.36 4.38 0.04
C CYS A 188 11.78 4.19 -1.40
N ARG A 189 12.77 3.33 -1.63
CA ARG A 189 13.24 2.97 -2.95
C ARG A 189 13.06 1.47 -3.20
N PHE A 190 12.39 1.16 -4.30
CA PHE A 190 12.15 -0.18 -4.83
C PHE A 190 12.88 -0.31 -6.17
N ASN A 191 14.04 -0.97 -6.19
CA ASN A 191 14.99 -0.92 -7.32
C ASN A 191 15.33 0.55 -7.69
N ASP A 192 14.81 1.05 -8.80
CA ASP A 192 15.03 2.42 -9.27
C ASP A 192 13.83 3.35 -9.03
N TYR A 193 12.75 2.83 -8.45
CA TYR A 193 11.55 3.60 -8.18
C TYR A 193 11.55 4.16 -6.76
N VAL A 194 11.47 5.49 -6.64
CA VAL A 194 11.44 6.20 -5.37
C VAL A 194 10.02 6.68 -5.07
N VAL A 195 9.52 6.40 -3.87
CA VAL A 195 8.24 6.88 -3.36
C VAL A 195 8.44 7.64 -2.07
N LYS A 196 7.65 8.70 -1.87
CA LYS A 196 7.51 9.36 -0.58
C LYS A 196 6.71 8.45 0.37
N SER A 197 7.11 8.36 1.62
CA SER A 197 6.38 7.61 2.65
C SER A 197 5.19 8.39 3.19
N GLU A 198 4.25 7.68 3.80
CA GLU A 198 3.16 8.24 4.60
C GLU A 198 3.55 8.28 6.08
N ASP A 199 3.23 9.41 6.73
CA ASP A 199 3.22 9.65 8.18
C ASP A 199 4.40 9.05 8.98
N PRO A 200 5.53 9.76 9.12
CA PRO A 200 6.60 9.33 10.00
C PRO A 200 6.19 9.45 11.48
N ASP A 201 5.80 8.33 12.09
CA ASP A 201 5.50 8.20 13.52
C ASP A 201 6.78 7.98 14.34
N GLY A 202 7.77 8.86 14.13
CA GLY A 202 9.09 8.94 14.78
C GLY A 202 10.05 7.75 14.63
N TYR A 203 9.55 6.52 14.72
CA TYR A 203 10.31 5.28 14.64
C TYR A 203 9.81 4.35 13.52
N SER A 204 8.69 4.70 12.89
CA SER A 204 8.15 3.95 11.76
C SER A 204 7.45 4.85 10.75
N PHE A 205 7.38 4.40 9.50
CA PHE A 205 6.54 5.02 8.46
C PHE A 205 6.05 3.96 7.48
N ARG A 206 5.09 4.33 6.63
CA ARG A 206 4.52 3.45 5.61
C ARG A 206 4.98 3.83 4.21
N CYS A 207 5.27 2.82 3.39
CA CYS A 207 5.65 3.02 2.00
C CYS A 207 4.75 2.27 1.05
N ASN A 208 4.13 3.02 0.15
CA ASN A 208 3.23 2.46 -0.83
C ASN A 208 4.01 1.83 -1.98
N PHE A 209 3.87 0.52 -2.11
CA PHE A 209 4.54 -0.25 -3.12
C PHE A 209 3.83 -0.06 -4.48
N PRO A 210 4.56 0.24 -5.58
CA PRO A 210 3.99 0.41 -6.91
C PRO A 210 3.31 -0.86 -7.42
N THR A 211 2.05 -0.77 -7.84
CA THR A 211 1.19 -1.93 -8.18
C THR A 211 1.59 -2.69 -9.45
N TYR A 212 2.42 -2.08 -10.31
CA TYR A 212 2.83 -2.60 -11.61
C TYR A 212 4.11 -3.44 -11.57
N PHE A 213 4.80 -3.51 -10.44
CA PHE A 213 6.01 -4.32 -10.31
C PHE A 213 5.68 -5.81 -10.14
N THR A 214 6.55 -6.68 -10.64
CA THR A 214 6.50 -8.14 -10.44
C THR A 214 7.89 -8.67 -10.12
N GLY A 215 7.99 -9.71 -9.29
CA GLY A 215 9.28 -10.31 -8.92
C GLY A 215 9.91 -9.69 -7.68
N LYS A 216 11.24 -9.79 -7.55
CA LYS A 216 11.97 -9.28 -6.38
C LYS A 216 12.44 -7.84 -6.63
N ALA A 217 12.12 -6.94 -5.72
CA ALA A 217 12.59 -5.56 -5.73
C ALA A 217 13.51 -5.30 -4.54
N LYS A 218 14.71 -4.76 -4.79
CA LYS A 218 15.62 -4.29 -3.74
C LYS A 218 14.96 -3.11 -3.02
N PHE A 219 14.91 -3.17 -1.71
CA PHE A 219 14.25 -2.22 -0.83
C PHE A 219 15.26 -1.44 0.00
N SER A 220 15.13 -0.12 0.02
CA SER A 220 15.96 0.79 0.81
C SER A 220 15.18 2.03 1.23
N ILE A 221 15.63 2.71 2.28
CA ILE A 221 15.00 3.92 2.80
C ILE A 221 15.98 5.09 2.88
N SER A 222 15.45 6.32 2.85
CA SER A 222 16.20 7.57 2.95
C SER A 222 15.31 8.66 3.56
N PHE A 223 15.92 9.68 4.18
CA PHE A 223 15.22 10.84 4.74
C PHE A 223 15.43 12.13 3.92
N ASP A 224 16.34 12.08 2.95
CA ASP A 224 16.77 13.22 2.14
C ASP A 224 16.79 12.89 0.63
N SER A 225 16.45 11.65 0.26
CA SER A 225 16.52 11.06 -1.09
C SER A 225 17.92 10.89 -1.69
N ASN A 226 18.99 11.29 -0.99
CA ASN A 226 20.38 11.11 -1.46
C ASN A 226 21.10 9.99 -0.72
N VAL A 227 20.94 9.91 0.61
CA VAL A 227 21.61 8.92 1.44
C VAL A 227 20.65 7.78 1.78
N TRP A 228 20.98 6.59 1.27
CA TRP A 228 20.15 5.40 1.36
C TRP A 228 20.70 4.40 2.36
N SER A 229 19.81 3.64 3.01
CA SER A 229 20.16 2.47 3.83
C SER A 229 21.06 1.51 3.05
N LYS A 230 22.11 0.99 3.69
CA LYS A 230 23.16 0.21 3.02
C LYS A 230 22.83 -1.27 2.88
N GLU A 231 21.96 -1.79 3.73
CA GLU A 231 21.64 -3.20 3.77
C GLU A 231 20.73 -3.62 2.60
N ASP A 232 20.92 -4.85 2.11
CA ASP A 232 20.15 -5.40 0.99
C ASP A 232 18.84 -6.06 1.49
N TYR A 233 17.75 -5.30 1.51
CA TYR A 233 16.41 -5.84 1.75
C TYR A 233 15.68 -6.10 0.43
N TYR A 234 14.68 -6.99 0.46
CA TYR A 234 13.93 -7.35 -0.74
C TYR A 234 12.45 -7.51 -0.43
N VAL A 235 11.61 -6.93 -1.30
CA VAL A 235 10.18 -7.18 -1.31
C VAL A 235 9.86 -8.04 -2.51
N THR A 236 9.13 -9.14 -2.30
CA THR A 236 8.75 -10.05 -3.39
C THR A 236 7.31 -9.80 -3.82
N VAL A 237 7.11 -9.40 -5.07
CA VAL A 237 5.77 -9.29 -5.64
C VAL A 237 5.40 -10.61 -6.29
N ILE A 238 4.45 -11.28 -5.68
CA ILE A 238 3.82 -12.48 -6.20
C ILE A 238 2.88 -12.03 -7.31
N GLY A 239 3.25 -12.36 -8.55
CA GLY A 239 2.35 -12.19 -9.68
C GLY A 239 1.03 -12.90 -9.39
N MET A 240 -0.11 -12.28 -9.69
CA MET A 240 -1.33 -13.07 -9.84
C MET A 240 -1.00 -14.19 -10.83
N PRO A 241 -1.46 -15.44 -10.60
CA PRO A 241 -1.28 -16.49 -11.59
C PRO A 241 -1.88 -15.96 -12.88
N SER A 242 -1.01 -15.57 -13.82
CA SER A 242 -1.46 -15.14 -15.12
C SER A 242 -2.09 -16.38 -15.71
N ILE A 243 -3.42 -16.41 -15.82
CA ILE A 243 -4.08 -17.46 -16.59
C ILE A 243 -3.43 -17.35 -17.96
N SER A 244 -2.57 -18.33 -18.28
CA SER A 244 -1.84 -18.25 -19.54
C SER A 244 -2.88 -18.22 -20.64
N LEU A 245 -2.64 -17.42 -21.68
CA LEU A 245 -3.54 -17.37 -22.82
C LEU A 245 -3.78 -18.79 -23.38
N GLU A 246 -2.80 -19.68 -23.24
CA GLU A 246 -2.89 -21.11 -23.51
C GLU A 246 -3.96 -21.81 -22.66
N GLN A 247 -4.00 -21.61 -21.34
CA GLN A 247 -5.05 -22.16 -20.47
C GLN A 247 -6.44 -21.66 -20.86
N VAL A 248 -6.57 -20.36 -21.21
CA VAL A 248 -7.84 -19.80 -21.68
C VAL A 248 -8.27 -20.46 -23.00
N ILE A 249 -7.35 -20.63 -23.94
CA ILE A 249 -7.63 -21.30 -25.23
C ILE A 249 -8.07 -22.75 -24.99
N VAL A 250 -7.37 -23.50 -24.14
CA VAL A 250 -7.71 -24.90 -23.84
C VAL A 250 -9.09 -24.99 -23.21
N LEU A 251 -9.39 -24.14 -22.23
CA LEU A 251 -10.71 -24.08 -21.58
C LEU A 251 -11.81 -23.74 -22.59
N PHE A 252 -11.56 -22.78 -23.49
CA PHE A 252 -12.48 -22.40 -24.55
C PHE A 252 -12.72 -23.54 -25.54
N MET A 253 -11.67 -24.25 -25.96
CA MET A 253 -11.77 -25.42 -26.84
C MET A 253 -12.59 -26.54 -26.21
N LEU A 254 -12.39 -26.80 -24.91
CA LEU A 254 -13.16 -27.78 -24.15
C LEU A 254 -14.64 -27.37 -24.06
N LEU A 255 -14.93 -26.10 -23.81
CA LEU A 255 -16.30 -25.58 -23.78
C LEU A 255 -16.99 -25.71 -25.16
N MET A 256 -16.28 -25.41 -26.26
CA MET A 256 -16.80 -25.58 -27.62
C MET A 256 -17.07 -27.06 -27.95
N LEU A 257 -16.23 -27.98 -27.49
CA LEU A 257 -16.46 -29.42 -27.63
C LEU A 257 -17.73 -29.86 -26.87
N LEU A 258 -17.91 -29.42 -25.62
CA LEU A 258 -19.11 -29.72 -24.84
C LEU A 258 -20.39 -29.19 -25.50
N VAL A 259 -20.35 -27.98 -26.08
CA VAL A 259 -21.48 -27.41 -26.85
C VAL A 259 -21.77 -28.24 -28.09
N ALA A 260 -20.74 -28.69 -28.82
CA ALA A 260 -20.91 -29.55 -29.98
C ALA A 260 -21.55 -30.91 -29.61
N LEU A 261 -21.06 -31.55 -28.55
CA LEU A 261 -21.61 -32.80 -28.02
C LEU A 261 -23.04 -32.61 -27.52
N GLY A 262 -23.32 -31.52 -26.79
CA GLY A 262 -24.66 -31.16 -26.35
C GLY A 262 -25.63 -30.97 -27.50
N ARG A 263 -25.18 -30.34 -28.61
CA ARG A 263 -25.99 -30.20 -29.83
C ARG A 263 -26.29 -31.56 -30.48
N VAL A 264 -25.30 -32.45 -30.58
CA VAL A 264 -25.50 -33.80 -31.13
C VAL A 264 -26.48 -34.60 -30.27
N ALA A 265 -26.33 -34.56 -28.94
CA ALA A 265 -27.23 -35.22 -28.00
C ALA A 265 -28.66 -34.65 -28.10
N TYR A 266 -28.80 -33.32 -28.18
CA TYR A 266 -30.09 -32.65 -28.37
C TYR A 266 -30.78 -33.06 -29.67
N LEU A 267 -30.02 -33.15 -30.78
CA LEU A 267 -30.57 -33.58 -32.06
C LEU A 267 -31.06 -35.03 -32.00
N LYS A 268 -30.29 -35.95 -31.40
CA LYS A 268 -30.70 -37.34 -31.18
C LYS A 268 -31.94 -37.44 -30.29
N TRP A 269 -31.97 -36.70 -29.18
CA TRP A 269 -33.13 -36.65 -28.29
C TRP A 269 -34.39 -36.14 -29.00
N ARG A 270 -34.25 -35.06 -29.77
CA ARG A 270 -35.34 -34.49 -30.57
C ARG A 270 -35.89 -35.48 -31.59
N GLU A 271 -35.03 -36.26 -32.24
CA GLU A 271 -35.43 -37.28 -33.21
C GLU A 271 -36.20 -38.42 -32.54
N SER A 272 -35.72 -38.91 -31.39
CA SER A 272 -36.42 -39.92 -30.57
C SER A 272 -37.83 -39.45 -30.14
N HIS A 273 -38.00 -38.17 -29.79
CA HIS A 273 -39.31 -37.64 -29.40
C HIS A 273 -40.26 -37.31 -30.58
N LYS A 274 -39.79 -37.32 -31.83
CA LYS A 274 -40.69 -37.19 -33.00
C LYS A 274 -41.56 -38.43 -33.24
N PHE A 275 -41.34 -39.53 -32.51
CA PHE A 275 -42.19 -40.72 -32.55
C PHE A 275 -43.61 -40.53 -31.97
N GLY A 276 -43.96 -39.33 -31.51
CA GLY A 276 -45.33 -38.95 -31.15
C GLY A 276 -46.26 -38.64 -32.34
N GLN A 277 -45.74 -38.53 -33.57
CA GLN A 277 -46.64 -38.58 -34.74
C GLN A 277 -47.10 -40.02 -34.92
N MET A 278 -48.27 -40.35 -34.35
CA MET A 278 -48.92 -41.63 -34.56
C MET A 278 -48.89 -41.99 -36.05
N PRO A 279 -48.54 -43.23 -36.42
CA PRO A 279 -48.61 -43.65 -37.80
C PRO A 279 -50.06 -43.47 -38.29
N LYS A 280 -50.28 -42.45 -39.15
CA LYS A 280 -51.57 -42.17 -39.82
C LYS A 280 -52.12 -43.39 -40.58
N HIS A 281 -51.31 -44.44 -40.72
CA HIS A 281 -51.70 -45.71 -41.31
C HIS A 281 -52.81 -46.45 -40.55
N LYS A 282 -52.90 -46.34 -39.21
CA LYS A 282 -54.00 -46.98 -38.46
C LYS A 282 -55.32 -46.20 -38.50
N THR A 283 -55.27 -44.89 -38.69
CA THR A 283 -56.48 -44.05 -38.85
C THR A 283 -57.10 -44.22 -40.24
N PHE A 284 -56.29 -44.39 -41.30
CA PHE A 284 -56.82 -44.65 -42.66
C PHE A 284 -57.56 -45.99 -42.78
N LEU A 285 -57.10 -47.04 -42.09
CA LEU A 285 -57.76 -48.35 -42.10
C LEU A 285 -59.10 -48.37 -41.35
N LYS A 286 -59.27 -47.55 -40.30
CA LYS A 286 -60.57 -47.38 -39.63
C LYS A 286 -61.54 -46.53 -40.47
N ALA A 287 -61.07 -45.44 -41.07
CA ALA A 287 -61.90 -44.62 -41.98
C ALA A 287 -62.40 -45.44 -43.19
N ARG A 288 -61.55 -46.29 -43.78
CA ARG A 288 -61.94 -47.14 -44.92
C ARG A 288 -62.90 -48.27 -44.54
N LYS A 289 -62.88 -48.74 -43.28
CA LYS A 289 -63.88 -49.70 -42.77
C LYS A 289 -65.22 -49.02 -42.46
N GLN A 290 -65.23 -47.78 -41.97
CA GLN A 290 -66.46 -47.02 -41.74
C GLN A 290 -67.15 -46.61 -43.07
N ALA A 291 -66.39 -46.15 -44.07
CA ALA A 291 -66.93 -45.86 -45.40
C ALA A 291 -67.52 -47.10 -46.12
N LYS A 292 -67.00 -48.30 -45.81
CA LYS A 292 -67.56 -49.58 -46.30
C LYS A 292 -68.79 -50.06 -45.53
N ALA A 293 -69.01 -49.58 -44.30
CA ALA A 293 -70.20 -49.91 -43.51
C ALA A 293 -71.41 -49.06 -43.93
N GLU A 294 -71.20 -47.80 -44.31
CA GLU A 294 -72.27 -46.89 -44.76
C GLU A 294 -72.81 -47.25 -46.17
N THR A 295 -72.03 -47.93 -47.01
CA THR A 295 -72.46 -48.35 -48.36
C THR A 295 -73.35 -49.61 -48.37
N ASN A 296 -73.51 -50.30 -47.24
CA ASN A 296 -74.36 -51.49 -47.13
C ASN A 296 -75.61 -51.25 -46.26
N ALA A 297 -75.94 -50.00 -45.94
CA ALA A 297 -77.21 -49.70 -45.29
C ALA A 297 -78.35 -49.81 -46.33
N PRO A 298 -79.36 -50.68 -46.11
CA PRO A 298 -80.49 -50.80 -47.02
C PRO A 298 -81.33 -49.52 -47.00
N LEU A 299 -81.64 -49.00 -48.20
CA LEU A 299 -82.66 -47.98 -48.39
C LEU A 299 -84.02 -48.56 -47.97
N VAL A 300 -84.60 -47.95 -46.94
CA VAL A 300 -86.01 -48.12 -46.57
C VAL A 300 -86.88 -47.38 -47.57
#